data_AF-A0AAU1H5F4-F1
#
_entry.id   AF-A0AAU1H5F4-F1
#
_cell.length_a   1.000
_cell.length_b   1.000
_cell.length_c   1.000
_cell.angle_alpha   90.00
_cell.angle_beta   90.00
_cell.angle_gamma   90.00
#
_symmetry.space_group_name_H-M   'P 1'
#
loop_
_entity.id
_entity.type
_entity.pdbx_description
1 polymer ?
#
loop_
_entity_poly.entity_id
_entity_poly.type
_entity_poly.pdbx_seq_one_letter_code
_entity_poly.pdbx_strand_id
1 'polypeptide(L)' 'MRTLLTRYLRSCVGALVAFGQIWIYIPPVPAPEDEAPGGPPPGHPERLCPEVPLSEAEMTWGRQLLGASGPDHPYER' A
#
# COMPACT_ATOMS: atom_id res chain seq x y z
N MET A 1 15.74 18.68 22.56
CA MET A 1 15.55 19.50 21.33
C MET A 1 15.18 18.66 20.11
N ARG A 2 15.94 17.60 19.76
CA ARG A 2 15.64 16.73 18.59
C ARG A 2 14.20 16.16 18.58
N THR A 3 13.71 15.66 19.71
CA THR A 3 12.35 15.10 19.84
C THR A 3 11.25 16.15 19.64
N LEU A 4 11.47 17.39 20.10
CA LEU A 4 10.53 18.49 19.89
C LEU A 4 10.50 18.89 18.41
N LEU A 5 11.67 19.01 17.78
CA LEU A 5 11.79 19.29 16.35
C LEU A 5 11.07 18.21 15.51
N THR A 6 11.27 16.93 15.81
CA THR A 6 10.56 15.83 15.14
C THR A 6 9.05 15.93 15.31
N ARG A 7 8.58 16.29 16.52
CA ARG A 7 7.14 16.48 16.79
C ARG A 7 6.57 17.66 15.99
N TYR A 8 7.27 18.78 15.92
CA TYR A 8 6.86 19.93 15.10
C TYR A 8 6.85 19.60 13.61
N LEU A 9 7.89 18.94 13.10
CA LEU A 9 7.94 18.49 11.70
C LEU A 9 6.79 17.54 11.37
N ARG A 10 6.50 16.56 12.23
CA ARG A 10 5.37 15.64 12.04
C ARG A 10 4.03 16.38 12.02
N SER A 11 3.88 17.41 12.87
CA SER A 11 2.70 18.27 12.86
C SER A 11 2.57 19.08 11.57
N CYS A 12 3.66 19.67 11.07
CA CYS A 12 3.65 20.42 9.82
C CYS A 12 3.32 19.53 8.62
N VAL A 13 3.89 18.32 8.55
CA VAL A 13 3.57 17.33 7.52
C VAL A 13 2.10 16.94 7.58
N GLY A 14 1.58 16.65 8.78
CA GLY A 14 0.16 16.31 8.95
C GLY A 14 -0.77 17.44 8.48
N ALA A 15 -0.45 18.69 8.78
CA ALA A 15 -1.22 19.84 8.33
C ALA A 15 -1.18 20.02 6.79
N LEU A 16 -0.01 19.79 6.17
CA LEU A 16 0.13 19.87 4.71
C LEU A 16 -0.69 18.77 4.00
N VAL A 17 -0.67 17.54 4.54
CA VAL A 17 -1.49 16.43 4.03
C VAL A 17 -2.98 16.76 4.15
N ALA A 18 -3.42 17.25 5.31
CA ALA A 18 -4.81 17.65 5.52
C ALA A 18 -5.26 18.77 4.57
N PHE A 19 -4.39 19.76 4.32
CA PHE A 19 -4.66 20.80 3.33
C PHE A 19 -4.79 20.24 1.90
N GLY A 20 -3.94 19.29 1.53
CA GLY A 20 -4.03 18.59 0.24
C GLY A 20 -5.35 17.83 0.07
N GLN A 21 -5.85 17.19 1.13
CA GLN A 21 -7.12 16.44 1.10
C GLN A 21 -8.36 17.31 0.87
N ILE A 22 -8.29 18.62 1.11
CA ILE A 22 -9.39 19.55 0.75
C ILE A 22 -9.60 19.57 -0.78
N TRP A 23 -8.51 19.44 -1.53
CA TRP A 23 -8.50 19.57 -2.99
C TRP A 23 -8.50 18.22 -3.71
N ILE A 24 -7.97 17.19 -3.06
CA ILE A 24 -7.80 15.86 -3.63
C ILE A 24 -8.63 14.88 -2.82
N TYR A 25 -9.67 14.31 -3.45
CA TYR A 25 -10.37 13.18 -2.86
C TYR A 25 -9.42 11.98 -2.77
N ILE A 26 -9.07 11.61 -1.55
CA ILE A 26 -8.39 10.36 -1.26
C ILE A 26 -9.47 9.42 -0.71
N PRO A 27 -9.84 8.36 -1.44
CA PRO A 27 -10.83 7.41 -0.92
C PRO A 27 -10.31 6.81 0.39
N PRO A 28 -11.20 6.59 1.38
CA PRO A 28 -10.80 5.85 2.58
C PRO A 28 -10.26 4.49 2.14
N VAL A 29 -9.13 4.08 2.73
CA VAL A 29 -8.66 2.70 2.57
C VAL A 29 -9.74 1.84 3.25
N PRO A 30 -10.44 0.95 2.52
CA PRO A 30 -11.38 0.05 3.16
C PRO A 30 -10.66 -0.69 4.28
N ALA A 31 -11.36 -0.95 5.38
CA ALA A 31 -10.83 -1.86 6.39
C ALA A 31 -10.46 -3.17 5.67
N PRO A 32 -9.46 -3.93 6.14
CA PRO A 32 -9.26 -5.28 5.64
C PRO A 32 -10.50 -6.11 6.03
N GLU A 33 -11.57 -5.97 5.28
CA GLU A 33 -12.60 -6.98 5.16
C GLU A 33 -11.90 -8.26 4.69
N ASP A 34 -12.22 -9.38 5.32
CA ASP A 34 -11.72 -10.74 5.02
C ASP A 34 -12.10 -11.23 3.60
N GLU A 35 -12.30 -10.32 2.64
CA GLU A 35 -12.28 -10.63 1.23
C GLU A 35 -10.83 -10.90 0.84
N ALA A 36 -10.47 -12.19 0.83
CA ALA A 36 -9.36 -12.69 0.04
C ALA A 36 -9.31 -11.90 -1.27
N PRO A 37 -8.16 -11.33 -1.69
CA PRO A 37 -8.08 -10.32 -2.73
C PRO A 37 -8.75 -10.82 -4.01
N GLY A 38 -10.05 -10.58 -4.15
CA GLY A 38 -10.92 -11.19 -5.14
C GLY A 38 -10.78 -10.55 -6.51
N GLY A 39 -9.72 -9.76 -6.67
CA GLY A 39 -9.44 -8.89 -7.78
C GLY A 39 -10.58 -7.89 -8.03
N PRO A 40 -10.46 -7.11 -9.11
CA PRO A 40 -11.59 -6.38 -9.68
C PRO A 40 -12.79 -7.31 -9.96
N PRO A 41 -13.98 -6.78 -10.28
CA PRO A 41 -15.14 -7.59 -10.67
C PRO A 41 -14.87 -8.52 -11.88
N PRO A 42 -15.65 -9.61 -12.06
CA PRO A 42 -15.55 -10.48 -13.24
C PRO A 42 -15.61 -9.68 -14.55
N GLY A 43 -14.68 -9.95 -15.47
CA GLY A 43 -14.60 -9.28 -16.78
C GLY A 43 -13.74 -8.00 -16.82
N HIS A 44 -13.18 -7.56 -15.69
CA HIS A 44 -12.24 -6.42 -15.69
C HIS A 44 -10.87 -6.84 -16.27
N PRO A 45 -10.22 -6.01 -17.11
CA PRO A 45 -8.91 -6.33 -17.70
C PRO A 45 -7.78 -6.44 -16.66
N GLU A 46 -7.97 -5.87 -15.46
CA GLU A 46 -6.99 -5.90 -14.37
C GLU A 46 -7.16 -7.14 -13.47
N ARG A 47 -8.13 -8.03 -13.73
CA ARG A 47 -8.21 -9.30 -13.02
C ARG A 47 -6.99 -10.16 -13.36
N LEU A 48 -6.36 -10.71 -12.33
CA LEU A 48 -5.43 -11.82 -12.52
C LEU A 48 -6.18 -12.97 -13.21
N CYS A 49 -5.56 -13.60 -14.20
CA CYS A 49 -6.09 -14.76 -14.90
C CYS A 49 -5.65 -16.04 -14.17
N PRO A 50 -6.42 -16.59 -13.20
CA PRO A 50 -6.00 -17.78 -12.44
C PRO A 50 -5.81 -19.02 -13.32
N GLU A 51 -6.45 -19.07 -14.48
CA GLU A 51 -6.32 -20.11 -15.49
C GLU A 51 -4.96 -20.09 -16.20
N VAL A 52 -4.23 -18.97 -16.16
CA VAL A 52 -2.89 -18.85 -16.73
C VAL A 52 -1.87 -18.98 -15.59
N PRO A 53 -1.04 -20.03 -15.58
CA PRO A 53 -0.01 -20.16 -14.56
C PRO A 53 1.02 -19.03 -14.70
N LEU A 54 1.52 -18.54 -13.56
CA LEU A 54 2.62 -17.58 -13.53
C LEU A 54 3.84 -18.13 -14.29
N SER A 55 4.53 -17.27 -15.03
CA SER A 55 5.83 -17.59 -15.60
C SER A 55 6.91 -17.71 -14.52
N GLU A 56 8.05 -18.35 -14.85
CA GLU A 56 9.18 -18.45 -13.92
C GLU A 56 9.71 -17.09 -13.44
N ALA A 57 9.64 -16.08 -14.31
CA ALA A 57 10.02 -14.70 -13.99
C ALA A 57 9.07 -14.09 -12.95
N GLU A 58 7.75 -14.22 -13.16
CA GLU A 58 6.73 -13.70 -12.24
C GLU A 58 6.77 -14.40 -10.88
N MET A 59 6.99 -15.71 -10.85
CA MET A 59 7.22 -16.42 -9.59
C MET A 59 8.47 -15.91 -8.85
N THR A 60 9.53 -15.59 -9.59
CA THR A 60 10.77 -15.04 -9.01
C THR A 60 10.55 -13.65 -8.44
N TRP A 61 9.82 -12.78 -9.14
CA TRP A 61 9.43 -11.47 -8.60
C TRP A 61 8.51 -11.60 -7.40
N GLY A 62 7.53 -12.52 -7.45
CA GLY A 62 6.65 -12.81 -6.32
C GLY A 62 7.45 -13.18 -5.07
N ARG A 63 8.47 -14.03 -5.21
CA ARG A 63 9.38 -14.36 -4.10
C ARG A 63 10.20 -13.17 -3.61
N GLN A 64 10.64 -12.27 -4.49
CA GLN A 64 11.42 -11.08 -4.09
C GLN A 64 10.55 -10.02 -3.40
N LEU A 65 9.35 -9.79 -3.93
CA LEU A 65 8.42 -8.78 -3.43
C LEU A 65 7.74 -9.22 -2.13
N LEU A 66 7.29 -10.47 -2.05
CA LEU A 66 6.62 -11.02 -0.86
C LEU A 66 7.64 -11.60 0.15
N GLY A 67 8.87 -11.89 -0.28
CA GLY A 67 9.95 -12.41 0.56
C GLY A 67 10.71 -11.36 1.36
N ALA A 68 10.13 -10.17 1.56
CA ALA A 68 10.69 -9.11 2.39
C ALA A 68 9.72 -8.63 3.49
N SER A 69 8.89 -9.51 4.05
CA SER A 69 8.33 -9.31 5.40
C SER A 69 9.39 -9.54 6.48
N GLY A 70 10.55 -8.90 6.32
CA GLY A 70 11.60 -8.78 7.34
C GLY A 70 11.42 -7.46 8.12
N PRO A 71 11.92 -7.36 9.36
CA PRO A 71 11.67 -6.23 10.27
C PRO A 71 12.20 -4.86 9.79
N ASP A 72 12.85 -4.79 8.63
CA ASP A 72 13.43 -3.57 8.04
C ASP A 72 12.59 -3.03 6.89
N HIS A 73 11.26 -3.10 7.03
CA HIS A 73 10.36 -2.41 6.13
C HIS A 73 10.22 -0.95 6.58
N PRO A 74 10.69 0.04 5.81
CA PRO A 74 10.83 1.42 6.28
C PRO A 74 9.50 2.16 6.50
N TYR A 75 8.36 1.50 6.32
CA TYR A 75 7.03 2.10 6.42
C TYR A 75 6.09 1.45 7.45
N GLU A 76 6.59 0.55 8.30
CA GLU A 76 5.88 0.21 9.54
C GLU A 76 6.46 1.00 10.73
N ARG A 77 5.97 2.23 10.93
CA ARG A 77 5.93 2.87 12.25
C ARG A 77 4.93 4.02 12.39
#